data_AF-A0A5Q0P2H3-F1
#
_entry.id   AF-A0A5Q0P2H3-F1
#
_cell.length_a   1.000
_cell.length_b   1.000
_cell.length_c   1.000
_cell.angle_alpha   90.00
_cell.angle_beta   90.00
_cell.angle_gamma   90.00
#
_symmetry.space_group_name_H-M   'P 1'
#
loop_
_entity.id
_entity.type
_entity.pdbx_description
1 polymer ?
#
loop_
_entity_poly.entity_id
_entity_poly.type
_entity_poly.pdbx_seq_one_letter_code
_entity_poly.pdbx_strand_id
1 'polypeptide(L)'
;MFKQKYIITIESENPPKICLGDSIYGATVIALEIEQYPDLVDIAWILKRFPMSRTTIIEKIGSFNVGTAGKHLYDPNKVIPLLKTNLTNKRGRKRIN
;
A
#
# COMPACT_ATOMS: atom_id res chain seq x y z
N MET A 1 -14.40 -12.87 30.57
CA MET A 1 -15.22 -11.97 29.73
C MET A 1 -14.57 -11.93 28.35
N PHE A 2 -15.24 -12.45 27.32
CA PHE A 2 -14.66 -12.62 25.98
C PHE A 2 -14.55 -11.27 25.27
N LYS A 3 -13.40 -10.99 24.65
CA LYS A 3 -13.22 -9.80 23.80
C LYS A 3 -13.91 -10.05 22.46
N GLN A 4 -14.85 -9.18 22.09
CA GLN A 4 -15.55 -9.22 20.80
C GLN A 4 -14.76 -8.36 19.79
N LYS A 5 -14.40 -8.93 18.65
CA LYS A 5 -13.74 -8.23 17.55
C LYS A 5 -14.80 -7.72 16.58
N TYR A 6 -14.81 -6.42 16.32
CA TYR A 6 -15.72 -5.78 15.39
C TYR A 6 -14.93 -5.25 14.18
N ILE A 7 -15.41 -5.52 12.98
CA ILE A 7 -14.91 -4.97 11.73
C ILE A 7 -16.04 -4.14 11.14
N ILE A 8 -15.78 -2.88 10.81
CA ILE A 8 -16.79 -1.96 10.30
C ILE A 8 -16.44 -1.64 8.85
N THR A 9 -17.35 -2.00 7.94
CA THR A 9 -17.31 -1.64 6.53
C THR A 9 -18.44 -0.65 6.29
N ILE A 10 -18.13 0.53 5.75
CA ILE A 10 -19.09 1.63 5.59
C ILE A 10 -19.18 2.01 4.12
N GLU A 11 -20.39 2.03 3.59
CA GLU A 11 -20.71 2.61 2.29
C GLU A 11 -21.51 3.89 2.54
N SER A 12 -21.09 4.99 1.92
CA SER A 12 -21.75 6.29 2.06
C SER A 12 -21.48 7.12 0.80
N GLU A 13 -22.47 7.88 0.36
CA GLU A 13 -22.35 8.82 -0.77
C GLU A 13 -21.39 9.98 -0.45
N ASN A 14 -21.28 10.33 0.83
CA ASN A 14 -20.34 11.33 1.34
C ASN A 14 -19.35 10.68 2.33
N PRO A 15 -18.07 11.09 2.34
CA PRO A 15 -17.05 10.46 3.19
C PRO A 15 -17.42 10.58 4.68
N PRO A 16 -17.59 9.46 5.40
CA PRO A 16 -17.90 9.50 6.82
C PRO A 16 -16.71 10.07 7.59
N LYS A 17 -16.99 10.96 8.54
CA LYS A 17 -16.00 11.43 9.50
C LYS A 17 -16.20 10.64 10.78
N ILE A 18 -15.21 9.82 11.12
CA ILE A 18 -15.17 9.05 12.37
C ILE A 18 -13.97 9.54 13.15
N CYS A 19 -14.23 10.09 14.33
CA CYS A 19 -13.23 10.53 15.26
C CYS A 19 -13.10 9.53 16.42
N LEU A 20 -11.92 9.50 17.05
CA LEU A 20 -11.74 8.79 18.32
C LEU A 20 -12.71 9.37 19.36
N GLY A 21 -13.42 8.51 20.08
CA GLY A 21 -14.41 8.92 21.09
C GLY A 21 -15.84 9.09 20.55
N ASP A 22 -16.06 8.99 19.24
CA ASP A 22 -17.43 9.02 18.69
C ASP A 22 -18.24 7.79 19.16
N SER A 23 -19.54 8.01 19.40
CA SER A 23 -20.50 6.96 19.73
C SER A 23 -21.28 6.55 18.50
N ILE A 24 -21.08 5.32 18.03
CA ILE A 24 -21.81 4.71 16.93
C ILE A 24 -22.76 3.68 17.54
N TYR A 25 -24.03 4.04 17.73
CA TYR A 25 -25.11 3.15 18.23
C TYR A 25 -24.71 2.27 19.44
N GLY A 26 -24.06 2.88 20.43
CA GLY A 26 -23.66 2.19 21.67
C GLY A 26 -22.25 1.59 21.65
N ALA A 27 -21.54 1.66 20.51
CA ALA A 27 -20.12 1.40 20.43
C ALA A 27 -19.33 2.71 20.49
N THR A 28 -18.28 2.76 21.30
CA THR A 28 -17.33 3.89 21.32
C THR A 28 -16.14 3.56 20.44
N VAL A 29 -15.74 4.49 19.59
CA VAL A 29 -14.52 4.37 18.78
C VAL A 29 -13.30 4.52 19.69
N ILE A 30 -12.77 3.38 20.15
CA ILE A 30 -11.64 3.31 21.11
C ILE A 30 -10.29 3.29 20.40
N ALA A 31 -10.23 2.74 19.19
CA ALA A 31 -9.01 2.68 18.39
C ALA A 31 -9.34 2.84 16.90
N LEU A 32 -8.56 3.68 16.22
CA LEU A 32 -8.51 3.77 14.77
C LEU A 32 -7.11 3.32 14.36
N GLU A 33 -7.00 2.10 13.85
CA GLU A 33 -5.74 1.58 13.32
C GLU A 33 -5.68 1.88 11.83
N ILE A 34 -4.73 2.74 11.43
CA ILE A 34 -4.32 2.85 10.04
C ILE A 34 -3.40 1.66 9.79
N GLU A 35 -3.67 0.87 8.75
CA GLU A 35 -2.78 -0.21 8.34
C GLU A 35 -1.41 0.40 7.96
N GLN A 36 -0.49 0.41 8.92
CA GLN A 36 0.86 0.93 8.72
C GLN A 36 1.62 -0.08 7.87
N TYR A 37 2.20 0.36 6.75
CA TYR A 37 3.11 -0.50 6.02
C TYR A 37 4.32 -0.83 6.90
N PRO A 38 4.87 -2.06 6.80
CA PRO A 38 6.10 -2.40 7.51
C PRO A 38 7.19 -1.39 7.17
N ASP A 39 8.05 -1.02 8.13
CA ASP A 39 9.09 -0.01 7.92
C ASP A 39 10.01 -0.34 6.74
N LEU A 40 10.33 -1.62 6.57
CA LEU A 40 11.11 -2.15 5.46
C LEU A 40 10.48 -3.42 4.91
N VAL A 41 10.44 -3.53 3.58
CA VAL A 41 9.90 -4.68 2.87
C VAL A 41 10.90 -5.22 1.85
N ASP A 42 10.88 -6.54 1.68
CA ASP A 42 11.63 -7.22 0.65
C ASP A 42 10.94 -7.10 -0.73
N ILE A 43 11.71 -7.32 -1.80
CA ILE A 43 11.19 -7.36 -3.19
C ILE A 43 10.00 -8.30 -3.33
N ALA A 44 10.04 -9.47 -2.69
CA ALA A 44 8.97 -10.46 -2.78
C ALA A 44 7.62 -9.91 -2.27
N TRP A 45 7.66 -9.03 -1.28
CA TRP A 45 6.46 -8.37 -0.75
C TRP A 45 5.88 -7.37 -1.75
N ILE A 46 6.75 -6.61 -2.43
CA ILE A 46 6.35 -5.65 -3.47
C ILE A 46 5.77 -6.40 -4.69
N LEU A 47 6.42 -7.48 -5.13
CA LEU A 47 5.98 -8.29 -6.27
C LEU A 47 4.57 -8.86 -6.10
N LYS A 48 4.18 -9.22 -4.87
CA LYS A 48 2.82 -9.71 -4.59
C LYS A 48 1.73 -8.67 -4.86
N ARG A 49 2.08 -7.38 -4.85
CA ARG A 49 1.13 -6.25 -4.92
C ARG A 49 1.07 -5.57 -6.27
N PHE A 50 2.06 -5.81 -7.15
CA PHE A 50 2.14 -5.17 -8.45
C PHE A 50 2.28 -6.20 -9.57
N PRO A 51 1.51 -6.11 -10.66
CA PRO A 51 1.66 -6.98 -11.83
C PRO A 51 2.84 -6.52 -12.71
N MET A 52 4.05 -6.50 -12.14
CA MET A 52 5.29 -6.11 -12.82
C MET A 52 6.36 -7.19 -12.63
N SER A 53 7.26 -7.33 -13.61
CA SER A 53 8.38 -8.25 -13.50
C SER A 53 9.38 -7.77 -12.42
N ARG A 54 10.09 -8.72 -11.82
CA ARG A 54 11.11 -8.44 -10.81
C ARG A 54 12.19 -7.48 -11.29
N THR A 55 12.67 -7.68 -12.52
CA THR A 55 13.69 -6.82 -13.14
C THR A 55 13.20 -5.39 -13.30
N THR A 56 11.98 -5.21 -13.83
CA THR A 56 11.39 -3.88 -14.01
C THR A 56 11.15 -3.16 -12.69
N ILE A 57 10.77 -3.88 -11.62
CA ILE A 57 10.66 -3.27 -10.29
C ILE A 57 12.03 -2.80 -9.82
N ILE A 58 13.05 -3.68 -9.81
CA ILE A 58 14.41 -3.37 -9.35
C ILE A 58 15.00 -2.18 -10.11
N GLU A 59 14.85 -2.12 -11.44
CA GLU A 59 15.32 -0.98 -12.23
C GLU A 59 14.68 0.34 -11.81
N LYS A 60 13.38 0.33 -11.48
CA LYS A 60 12.65 1.54 -11.08
C LYS A 60 12.98 2.00 -9.66
N ILE A 61 13.21 1.06 -8.75
CA ILE A 61 13.32 1.35 -7.30
C ILE A 61 14.74 1.16 -6.78
N GLY A 62 15.70 0.78 -7.64
CA GLY A 62 17.05 0.39 -7.27
C GLY A 62 17.78 1.45 -6.46
N SER A 63 17.57 2.72 -6.77
CA SER A 63 18.17 3.86 -6.05
C SER A 63 17.66 4.01 -4.60
N PHE A 64 16.53 3.37 -4.27
CA PHE A 64 15.94 3.39 -2.93
C PHE A 64 16.28 2.13 -2.12
N ASN A 65 17.16 1.27 -2.63
CA ASN A 65 17.60 0.10 -1.89
C ASN A 65 18.44 0.53 -0.68
N VAL A 66 17.96 0.19 0.52
CA VAL A 66 18.69 0.42 1.78
C VAL A 66 19.42 -0.84 2.27
N GLY A 67 19.23 -1.97 1.58
CA GLY A 67 19.91 -3.23 1.87
C GLY A 67 21.21 -3.41 1.08
N THR A 68 21.80 -4.61 1.18
CA THR A 68 23.03 -4.99 0.47
C THR A 68 22.71 -5.62 -0.90
N ALA A 69 23.74 -5.86 -1.72
CA ALA A 69 23.59 -6.45 -3.06
C ALA A 69 22.88 -7.82 -3.07
N GLY A 70 22.93 -8.56 -1.95
CA GLY A 70 22.24 -9.85 -1.80
C GLY A 70 20.83 -9.77 -1.23
N LYS A 71 20.48 -8.68 -0.51
CA LYS A 71 19.17 -8.51 0.11
C LYS A 71 18.66 -7.08 -0.09
N HIS A 72 17.75 -6.94 -1.03
CA HIS A 72 17.14 -5.66 -1.34
C HIS A 72 16.00 -5.36 -0.38
N LEU A 73 16.14 -4.25 0.34
CA LEU A 73 15.18 -3.74 1.31
C LEU A 73 14.71 -2.36 0.88
N TYR A 74 13.43 -2.10 1.03
CA TYR A 74 12.81 -0.87 0.58
C TYR A 74 11.83 -0.32 1.61
N ASP A 75 11.74 1.00 1.68
CA ASP A 75 10.68 1.71 2.39
C ASP A 75 9.41 1.74 1.51
N PRO A 76 8.31 1.09 1.94
CA PRO A 76 7.07 1.07 1.17
C PRO A 76 6.50 2.46 0.88
N ASN A 77 6.66 3.41 1.80
CA ASN A 77 6.08 4.74 1.66
C ASN A 77 6.72 5.53 0.53
N LYS A 78 8.00 5.28 0.25
CA LYS A 78 8.73 5.91 -0.86
C LYS A 78 8.53 5.18 -2.18
N VAL A 79 8.51 3.85 -2.13
CA VAL A 79 8.53 3.01 -3.33
C VAL A 79 7.14 2.80 -3.94
N ILE A 80 6.08 2.63 -3.13
CA ILE A 80 4.72 2.38 -3.63
C ILE A 80 4.20 3.52 -4.52
N PRO A 81 4.33 4.81 -4.15
CA PRO A 81 3.89 5.92 -5.00
C PRO A 81 4.59 5.97 -6.36
N LEU A 82 5.89 5.64 -6.38
CA LEU A 82 6.72 5.64 -7.59
C LEU A 82 6.37 4.49 -8.54
N LEU A 83 5.99 3.33 -7.98
CA LEU A 83 5.49 2.20 -8.75
C LEU A 83 4.09 2.45 -9.31
N LYS A 84 3.22 3.17 -8.58
CA LYS A 84 1.85 3.51 -9.02
C LYS A 84 1.81 4.55 -10.14
N THR A 85 2.66 5.57 -10.10
CA THR A 85 2.68 6.66 -11.10
C THR A 85 3.00 6.19 -12.52
N ASN A 86 3.62 5.02 -12.68
CA ASN A 86 4.17 4.54 -13.96
C ASN A 86 3.38 3.38 -14.61
N LEU A 87 2.17 3.07 -14.15
CA LEU A 87 1.29 2.09 -14.78
C LEU A 87 0.75 2.55 -16.15
N THR A 88 0.81 3.85 -16.45
CA THR A 88 0.26 4.46 -17.67
C THR A 88 1.28 4.64 -18.80
N ASN A 89 2.55 4.29 -18.58
CA ASN A 89 3.60 4.42 -19.60
C ASN A 89 3.46 3.32 -20.67
N LYS A 90 2.51 3.52 -21.58
CA LYS A 90 2.49 2.86 -22.90
C LYS A 90 3.82 3.14 -23.60
N ARG A 91 4.75 2.19 -23.53
CA ARG A 91 5.97 2.20 -24.35
C ARG A 91 5.62 1.66 -25.74
N GLY A 92 5.43 2.57 -26.69
CA GLY A 92 5.38 2.26 -28.11
C GLY A 92 4.64 3.31 -28.92
N ARG A 93 5.14 3.62 -30.12
CA ARG A 93 4.36 4.31 -31.15
C ARG A 93 3.14 3.45 -31.48
N LYS A 94 1.95 4.05 -31.61
CA LYS A 94 0.75 3.35 -32.11
C LYS A 94 1.17 2.62 -33.39
N ARG A 95 1.14 1.28 -33.39
CA ARG A 95 1.36 0.54 -34.64
C ARG A 95 0.18 0.90 -35.54
N ILE A 96 0.47 1.67 -36.58
CA ILE A 96 -0.46 1.98 -37.65
C ILE A 96 -0.27 0.82 -38.62
N ASN A 97 -1.22 -0.11 -38.61
CA ASN A 97 -1.49 -0.96 -39.77
C ASN A 97 -2.67 -0.33 -40.51
#